data_AF-A0A8H5A480-F1
#
_entry.id   AF-A0A8H5A480-F1
#
_cell.length_a   1.000
_cell.length_b   1.000
_cell.length_c   1.000
_cell.angle_alpha   90.00
_cell.angle_beta   90.00
_cell.angle_gamma   90.00
#
_symmetry.space_group_name_H-M   'P 1'
#
loop_
_entity.id
_entity.type
_entity.pdbx_description
1 polymer ?
#
loop_
_entity_poly.entity_id
_entity_poly.type
_entity_poly.pdbx_seq_one_letter_code
_entity_poly.pdbx_strand_id
1 'polypeptide(L)'
;MRKHLRRFFNHLRRRPALKGLKEDSRGDLIRIPPEIILQVTEFLPNGSLISLSLTCYAYHALLSGITRNVKPEGMELEEFLQLLEKDCASSYLCYTCVRLHQRDRRGKTDPCKCYKWDCKKNCLYHFHFYLWIDSGLMMTYPDVRLIMNRHFNGPTHGLSLDTLNYHGDIFRYEDGGTERWTSFARIIQDELFVQRTLAIWHPGDLGVQELLDRFSFPICLHISSNTKRYEDGYARIGLYTLPELVELSGGFKSYDGSLGSCPICFTDYSITVRWGTHQRQGWHIEVVSYQQLGSCRSPYDWKWRLAAEDCTWNEPRCRTQKPGLVRQRWMWPGGFIQPEGKYVGKARRQPGSLLGSRRCPWGLSCEYEPECKEHYAAEENHQPPAGLFRSHLTWWYPTEA
;
A
#
# COMPACT_ATOMS: atom_id res chain seq x y z
N MET A 1 32.97 -39.53 1.79
CA MET A 1 31.98 -38.80 0.96
C MET A 1 31.84 -39.31 -0.48
N ARG A 2 32.89 -39.33 -1.32
CA ARG A 2 32.80 -39.64 -2.77
C ARG A 2 32.12 -40.98 -3.15
N LYS A 3 32.32 -42.07 -2.38
CA LYS A 3 31.68 -43.38 -2.66
C LYS A 3 30.17 -43.42 -2.35
N HIS A 4 29.71 -42.64 -1.35
CA HIS A 4 28.29 -42.58 -0.99
C HIS A 4 27.49 -41.72 -1.98
N LEU A 5 28.06 -40.62 -2.45
CA LEU A 5 27.49 -39.79 -3.52
C LEU A 5 27.33 -40.56 -4.83
N ARG A 6 28.34 -41.35 -5.25
CA ARG A 6 28.27 -42.18 -6.46
C ARG A 6 27.16 -43.24 -6.40
N ARG A 7 26.95 -43.86 -5.23
CA ARG A 7 25.86 -44.83 -5.02
C ARG A 7 24.49 -44.15 -5.03
N PHE A 8 24.37 -42.97 -4.44
CA PHE A 8 23.15 -42.16 -4.46
C PHE A 8 22.77 -41.71 -5.88
N PHE A 9 23.73 -41.23 -6.68
CA PHE A 9 23.48 -40.83 -8.07
C PHE A 9 23.13 -42.00 -8.99
N ASN A 10 23.76 -43.16 -8.79
CA ASN A 10 23.37 -44.39 -9.49
C ASN A 10 21.97 -44.87 -9.11
N HIS A 11 21.51 -44.58 -7.88
CA HIS A 11 20.15 -44.90 -7.43
C HIS A 11 19.11 -43.95 -8.03
N LEU A 12 19.40 -42.64 -8.14
CA LEU A 12 18.53 -41.67 -8.80
C LEU A 12 18.35 -41.96 -10.30
N ARG A 13 19.44 -42.28 -11.03
CA ARG A 13 19.38 -42.67 -12.46
C ARG A 13 18.55 -43.91 -12.75
N ARG A 14 18.35 -44.79 -11.76
CA ARG A 14 17.63 -46.05 -11.91
C ARG A 14 16.13 -45.94 -11.61
N ARG A 15 15.62 -44.76 -11.22
CA ARG A 15 14.19 -44.61 -10.94
C ARG A 15 13.36 -44.61 -12.25
N PRO A 16 12.26 -45.39 -12.32
CA PRO A 16 11.44 -45.51 -13.52
C PRO A 16 10.84 -44.18 -14.01
N ALA A 17 10.63 -43.22 -13.11
CA ALA A 17 10.06 -41.90 -13.42
C ALA A 17 10.89 -41.08 -14.42
N LEU A 18 12.21 -41.33 -14.52
CA LEU A 18 13.09 -40.65 -15.48
C LEU A 18 13.12 -41.31 -16.87
N LYS A 19 12.61 -42.54 -17.00
CA LYS A 19 12.58 -43.27 -18.28
C LYS A 19 11.35 -42.95 -19.13
N GLY A 20 10.32 -42.32 -18.57
CA GLY A 20 9.02 -42.09 -19.22
C GLY A 20 8.78 -40.67 -19.76
N LEU A 21 9.73 -39.74 -19.61
CA LEU A 21 9.58 -38.37 -20.09
C LEU A 21 9.95 -38.31 -21.58
N LYS A 22 8.93 -38.21 -22.45
CA LYS A 22 9.10 -37.93 -23.88
C LYS A 22 9.98 -36.69 -24.07
N GLU A 23 10.83 -36.72 -25.08
CA GLU A 23 11.72 -35.62 -25.47
C GLU A 23 10.94 -34.35 -25.78
N ASP A 24 10.84 -33.45 -24.79
CA ASP A 24 10.63 -32.03 -25.05
C ASP A 24 12.00 -31.44 -25.41
N SER A 25 12.09 -30.81 -26.59
CA SER A 25 13.32 -30.29 -27.18
C SER A 25 13.86 -29.03 -26.48
N ARG A 26 13.31 -28.67 -25.33
CA ARG A 26 13.79 -27.61 -24.45
C ARG A 26 14.65 -28.27 -23.38
N GLY A 27 15.97 -28.05 -23.43
CA GLY A 27 16.96 -28.68 -22.55
C GLY A 27 16.46 -28.86 -21.13
N ASP A 28 16.16 -30.11 -20.77
CA ASP A 28 15.58 -30.44 -19.49
C ASP A 28 16.67 -30.32 -18.41
N LEU A 29 16.50 -29.37 -17.48
CA LEU A 29 17.41 -29.17 -16.35
C LEU A 29 17.62 -30.46 -15.55
N ILE A 30 16.68 -31.40 -15.61
CA ILE A 30 16.76 -32.73 -14.99
C ILE A 30 17.87 -33.61 -15.61
N ARG A 31 18.32 -33.30 -16.84
CA ARG A 31 19.42 -33.99 -17.52
C ARG A 31 20.80 -33.48 -17.12
N ILE A 32 20.89 -32.38 -16.37
CA ILE A 32 22.15 -31.85 -15.87
C ILE A 32 22.76 -32.85 -14.87
N PRO A 33 24.06 -33.17 -14.95
CA PRO A 33 24.72 -34.00 -13.96
C PRO A 33 24.52 -33.41 -12.55
N PRO A 34 24.13 -34.22 -11.56
CA PRO A 34 23.90 -33.74 -10.20
C PRO A 34 25.07 -32.99 -9.58
N GLU A 35 26.31 -33.30 -9.98
CA GLU A 35 27.50 -32.59 -9.56
C GLU A 35 27.49 -31.11 -10.00
N ILE A 36 26.99 -30.83 -11.21
CA ILE A 36 26.85 -29.46 -11.71
C ILE A 36 25.72 -28.73 -10.99
N ILE A 37 24.61 -29.43 -10.69
CA ILE A 37 23.51 -28.85 -9.90
C ILE A 37 24.01 -28.46 -8.51
N LEU A 38 24.82 -29.31 -7.86
CA LEU A 38 25.43 -29.01 -6.56
C LEU A 38 26.39 -27.82 -6.65
N GLN A 39 27.19 -27.71 -7.71
CA GLN A 39 28.04 -26.54 -7.93
C GLN A 39 27.21 -25.26 -8.08
N VAL A 40 26.10 -25.30 -8.83
CA VAL A 40 25.19 -24.16 -8.96
C VAL A 40 24.62 -23.76 -7.59
N THR A 41 24.29 -24.73 -6.74
CA THR A 41 23.70 -24.44 -5.42
C THR A 41 24.63 -23.69 -4.48
N GLU A 42 25.94 -23.77 -4.66
CA GLU A 42 26.92 -22.99 -3.88
C GLU A 42 26.84 -21.48 -4.15
N PHE A 43 26.25 -21.08 -5.28
CA PHE A 43 26.10 -19.67 -5.69
C PHE A 43 24.68 -19.14 -5.48
N LEU A 44 23.75 -19.96 -4.97
CA LEU A 44 22.37 -19.54 -4.76
C LEU A 44 22.16 -18.99 -3.34
N PRO A 45 21.45 -17.85 -3.18
CA PRO A 45 20.90 -17.45 -1.89
C PRO A 45 20.02 -18.54 -1.28
N ASN A 46 19.84 -18.53 0.03
CA ASN A 46 19.10 -19.57 0.75
C ASN A 46 17.66 -19.70 0.24
N GLY A 47 16.97 -18.56 0.03
CA GLY A 47 15.61 -18.55 -0.52
C GLY A 47 15.53 -19.22 -1.90
N SER A 48 16.47 -18.91 -2.79
CA SER A 48 16.55 -19.50 -4.14
C SER A 48 16.91 -20.97 -4.10
N LEU A 49 17.79 -21.38 -3.18
CA LEU A 49 18.16 -22.77 -2.96
C LEU A 49 16.97 -23.62 -2.49
N ILE A 50 16.20 -23.11 -1.53
CA ILE A 50 14.98 -23.78 -1.06
C ILE A 50 13.98 -23.87 -2.22
N SER A 51 13.77 -22.79 -2.96
CA SER A 51 12.86 -22.76 -4.10
C SER A 51 13.25 -23.79 -5.17
N LEU A 52 14.53 -23.89 -5.51
CA LEU A 52 15.05 -24.89 -6.44
C LEU A 52 14.72 -26.31 -5.96
N SER A 53 14.87 -26.57 -4.66
CA SER A 53 14.54 -27.86 -4.05
C SER A 53 13.04 -28.19 -4.06
N LEU A 54 12.17 -27.20 -4.26
CA LEU A 54 10.71 -27.38 -4.32
C LEU A 54 10.17 -27.55 -5.76
N THR A 55 10.99 -27.27 -6.78
CA THR A 55 10.55 -27.32 -8.19
C THR A 55 10.15 -28.71 -8.67
N CYS A 56 10.91 -29.75 -8.28
CA CYS A 56 10.61 -31.13 -8.68
C CYS A 56 11.15 -32.16 -7.68
N TYR A 57 10.63 -33.39 -7.78
CA TYR A 57 11.02 -34.48 -6.90
C TYR A 57 12.54 -34.80 -6.95
N ALA A 58 13.15 -34.74 -8.14
CA ALA A 58 14.57 -35.06 -8.30
C ALA A 58 15.46 -34.06 -7.55
N TYR A 59 15.13 -32.76 -7.66
CA TYR A 59 15.85 -31.70 -6.96
C TYR A 59 15.56 -31.70 -5.47
N HIS A 60 14.32 -31.97 -5.08
CA HIS A 60 13.97 -32.16 -3.68
C HIS A 60 14.80 -33.28 -3.04
N ALA A 61 14.88 -34.45 -3.68
CA ALA A 61 15.67 -35.56 -3.19
C ALA A 61 17.17 -35.24 -3.12
N LEU A 62 17.70 -34.54 -4.12
CA LEU A 62 19.11 -34.14 -4.19
C LEU A 62 19.48 -33.11 -3.11
N LEU A 63 18.63 -32.09 -2.94
CA LEU A 63 18.95 -30.88 -2.19
C LEU A 63 18.38 -30.89 -0.76
N SER A 64 17.46 -31.80 -0.42
CA SER A 64 16.82 -31.88 0.91
C SER A 64 17.82 -31.91 2.07
N GLY A 65 18.98 -32.57 1.90
CA GLY A 65 20.02 -32.60 2.92
C GLY A 65 20.66 -31.23 3.18
N ILE A 66 20.76 -30.39 2.14
CA ILE A 66 21.30 -29.03 2.22
C ILE A 66 20.22 -28.09 2.74
N THR A 67 19.00 -28.16 2.18
CA THR A 67 17.94 -27.19 2.46
C THR A 67 17.27 -27.37 3.83
N ARG A 68 17.34 -28.57 4.43
CA ARG A 68 16.67 -28.85 5.72
C ARG A 68 17.10 -27.94 6.88
N ASN A 69 18.36 -27.49 6.86
CA ASN A 69 18.91 -26.65 7.92
C ASN A 69 18.92 -25.17 7.56
N VAL A 70 18.51 -24.83 6.34
CA VAL A 70 18.48 -23.46 5.84
C VAL A 70 17.20 -22.81 6.36
N LYS A 71 17.36 -21.74 7.13
CA LYS A 71 16.27 -20.93 7.66
C LYS A 71 16.40 -19.51 7.13
N PRO A 72 15.64 -19.13 6.10
CA PRO A 72 15.62 -17.76 5.65
C PRO A 72 15.00 -16.89 6.74
N GLU A 73 15.61 -15.73 6.99
CA GLU A 73 15.20 -14.76 8.02
C GLU A 73 15.16 -13.35 7.43
N GLY A 74 14.46 -12.43 8.09
CA GLY A 74 14.34 -11.03 7.67
C GLY A 74 13.88 -10.87 6.21
N MET A 75 14.59 -10.03 5.43
CA MET A 75 14.26 -9.77 4.03
C MET A 75 14.36 -11.02 3.14
N GLU A 76 15.27 -11.94 3.42
CA GLU A 76 15.42 -13.17 2.63
C GLU A 76 14.19 -14.07 2.75
N LEU A 77 13.60 -14.13 3.95
CA LEU A 77 12.33 -14.82 4.18
C LEU A 77 11.19 -14.16 3.39
N GLU A 78 11.08 -12.84 3.43
CA GLU A 78 10.06 -12.12 2.66
C GLU A 78 10.17 -12.38 1.16
N GLU A 79 11.37 -12.27 0.58
CA GLU A 79 11.62 -12.53 -0.83
C GLU A 79 11.27 -13.97 -1.23
N PHE A 80 11.65 -14.94 -0.39
CA PHE A 80 11.28 -16.34 -0.57
C PHE A 80 9.76 -16.55 -0.55
N LEU A 81 9.05 -15.96 0.42
CA LEU A 81 7.60 -16.09 0.51
C LEU A 81 6.87 -15.38 -0.65
N GLN A 82 7.40 -14.26 -1.16
CA GLN A 82 6.87 -13.62 -2.36
C GLN A 82 6.99 -14.51 -3.60
N LEU A 83 8.09 -15.26 -3.73
CA LEU A 83 8.26 -16.23 -4.79
C LEU A 83 7.22 -17.36 -4.69
N LEU A 84 7.01 -17.90 -3.49
CA LEU A 84 6.00 -18.93 -3.25
C LEU A 84 4.57 -18.44 -3.48
N GLU A 85 4.26 -17.19 -3.09
CA GLU A 85 2.96 -16.55 -3.38
C GLU A 85 2.70 -16.48 -4.89
N LYS A 86 3.73 -16.16 -5.68
CA LYS A 86 3.64 -16.12 -7.13
C LYS A 86 3.31 -17.49 -7.73
N ASP A 87 3.85 -18.57 -7.19
CA ASP A 87 3.65 -19.92 -7.72
C ASP A 87 2.38 -20.61 -7.14
N CYS A 88 1.78 -20.06 -6.09
CA CYS A 88 0.61 -20.61 -5.40
C CYS A 88 -0.57 -19.64 -5.36
N ALA A 89 -1.42 -19.68 -6.39
CA ALA A 89 -2.59 -18.79 -6.54
C ALA A 89 -3.60 -18.80 -5.38
N SER A 90 -3.65 -19.88 -4.60
CA SER A 90 -4.53 -19.99 -3.43
C SER A 90 -3.96 -19.35 -2.18
N SER A 91 -2.71 -18.86 -2.22
CA SER A 91 -2.03 -18.29 -1.06
C SER A 91 -1.74 -16.80 -1.26
N TYR A 92 -1.56 -16.07 -0.17
CA TYR A 92 -1.09 -14.68 -0.19
C TYR A 92 -0.13 -14.41 0.96
N LEU A 93 0.85 -13.52 0.74
CA LEU A 93 1.81 -13.11 1.76
C LEU A 93 1.19 -12.03 2.66
N CYS A 94 1.15 -12.30 3.96
CA CYS A 94 0.87 -11.30 4.98
C CYS A 94 2.17 -10.70 5.51
N TYR A 95 2.38 -9.40 5.30
CA TYR A 95 3.55 -8.68 5.80
C TYR A 95 3.52 -8.43 7.31
N THR A 96 2.36 -8.57 7.95
CA THR A 96 2.23 -8.40 9.41
C THR A 96 2.82 -9.58 10.17
N CYS A 97 2.59 -10.82 9.69
CA CYS A 97 3.07 -12.03 10.36
C CYS A 97 4.21 -12.73 9.60
N VAL A 98 4.54 -12.24 8.40
CA VAL A 98 5.54 -12.79 7.47
C VAL A 98 5.26 -14.27 7.17
N ARG A 99 4.01 -14.56 6.75
CA ARG A 99 3.54 -15.92 6.41
C ARG A 99 2.62 -15.93 5.20
N LEU A 100 2.53 -17.10 4.57
CA LEU A 100 1.54 -17.39 3.54
C LEU A 100 0.23 -17.85 4.18
N HIS A 101 -0.85 -17.11 3.88
CA HIS A 101 -2.21 -17.45 4.26
C HIS A 101 -2.97 -18.01 3.06
N GLN A 102 -3.89 -18.92 3.30
CA GLN A 102 -4.82 -19.38 2.26
C GLN A 102 -5.88 -18.31 2.00
N ARG A 103 -6.31 -18.23 0.75
CA ARG A 103 -7.45 -17.43 0.31
C ARG A 103 -8.70 -18.28 0.38
N ASP A 104 -9.82 -17.69 0.79
CA ASP A 104 -11.09 -18.40 0.79
C ASP A 104 -11.56 -18.69 -0.65
N ARG A 105 -12.57 -19.56 -0.80
CA ARG A 105 -13.13 -19.90 -2.14
C ARG A 105 -13.79 -18.70 -2.85
N ARG A 106 -14.07 -17.62 -2.12
CA ARG A 106 -14.64 -16.37 -2.67
C ARG A 106 -13.55 -15.37 -3.04
N GLY A 107 -12.28 -15.76 -2.88
CA GLY A 107 -11.11 -14.95 -3.16
C GLY A 107 -10.82 -13.87 -2.11
N LYS A 108 -11.62 -13.78 -1.03
CA LYS A 108 -11.44 -12.83 0.06
C LYS A 108 -10.27 -13.26 0.94
N THR A 109 -9.59 -12.27 1.50
CA THR A 109 -8.57 -12.47 2.53
C THR A 109 -9.27 -12.96 3.79
N ASP A 110 -8.92 -14.16 4.26
CA ASP A 110 -9.24 -14.50 5.64
C ASP A 110 -8.41 -13.55 6.52
N PRO A 111 -9.04 -12.73 7.40
CA PRO A 111 -8.27 -11.86 8.26
C PRO A 111 -7.26 -12.71 9.04
N CYS A 112 -6.01 -12.26 9.14
CA CYS A 112 -4.99 -12.97 9.90
C CYS A 112 -5.51 -13.19 11.33
N LYS A 113 -5.91 -14.42 11.66
CA LYS A 113 -6.33 -14.83 13.01
C LYS A 113 -5.12 -15.03 13.92
N CYS A 114 -4.06 -14.25 13.72
CA CYS A 114 -2.82 -14.32 14.47
C CYS A 114 -3.03 -13.79 15.91
N TYR A 115 -3.81 -14.52 16.70
CA TYR A 115 -3.90 -14.40 18.16
C TYR A 115 -2.74 -15.12 18.87
N LYS A 116 -1.85 -15.79 18.12
CA LYS A 116 -0.93 -16.81 18.64
C LYS A 116 0.51 -16.35 18.86
N TRP A 117 0.78 -15.07 18.64
CA TRP A 117 1.97 -14.40 19.14
C TRP A 117 1.49 -13.23 19.97
N ASP A 118 2.27 -12.79 20.94
CA ASP A 118 2.11 -11.55 21.70
C ASP A 118 2.16 -10.29 20.78
N CYS A 119 1.44 -10.31 19.65
CA CYS A 119 0.92 -9.09 19.06
C CYS A 119 0.03 -8.50 20.14
N LYS A 120 0.63 -7.66 21.00
CA LYS A 120 -0.05 -6.90 22.04
C LYS A 120 -1.37 -6.44 21.44
N LYS A 121 -2.46 -6.52 22.20
CA LYS A 121 -3.86 -6.23 21.80
C LYS A 121 -4.08 -4.89 21.04
N ASN A 122 -3.03 -4.09 20.84
CA ASN A 122 -2.93 -2.88 20.02
C ASN A 122 -2.31 -3.08 18.61
N CYS A 123 -1.97 -4.30 18.17
CA CYS A 123 -1.50 -4.56 16.79
C CYS A 123 -2.52 -4.23 15.70
N LEU A 124 -3.80 -4.09 16.05
CA LEU A 124 -4.86 -3.60 15.16
C LEU A 124 -4.54 -2.22 14.57
N TYR A 125 -3.68 -1.42 15.23
CA TYR A 125 -3.23 -0.12 14.74
C TYR A 125 -1.99 -0.16 13.84
N HIS A 126 -1.27 -1.28 13.74
CA HIS A 126 0.11 -1.22 13.23
C HIS A 126 0.30 -1.51 11.75
N PHE A 127 -0.54 -2.28 11.07
CA PHE A 127 -0.29 -2.62 9.65
C PHE A 127 -1.52 -2.85 8.80
N HIS A 128 -2.70 -2.46 9.29
CA HIS A 128 -3.78 -2.23 8.36
C HIS A 128 -3.55 -0.83 7.79
N PHE A 129 -2.78 -0.78 6.70
CA PHE A 129 -2.65 0.40 5.85
C PHE A 129 -4.03 0.70 5.25
N TYR A 130 -4.91 1.23 6.07
CA TYR A 130 -6.25 1.56 5.69
C TYR A 130 -6.18 2.87 4.93
N LEU A 131 -6.56 2.83 3.66
CA LEU A 131 -6.96 4.06 3.01
C LEU A 131 -8.38 4.36 3.50
N TRP A 132 -8.48 5.07 4.63
CA TRP A 132 -9.75 5.64 5.11
C TRP A 132 -10.07 6.84 4.22
N ILE A 133 -11.01 6.67 3.29
CA ILE A 133 -11.35 7.77 2.39
C ILE A 133 -12.86 8.10 2.37
N ASP A 134 -13.75 7.31 2.97
CA ASP A 134 -15.18 7.66 3.15
C ASP A 134 -15.97 6.61 3.98
N SER A 135 -17.28 6.81 4.06
CA SER A 135 -18.31 5.95 4.68
C SER A 135 -18.66 4.68 3.89
N GLY A 136 -17.89 4.26 2.87
CA GLY A 136 -18.29 3.10 2.04
C GLY A 136 -17.17 2.22 1.48
N LEU A 137 -15.95 2.72 1.32
CA LEU A 137 -14.85 1.97 0.70
C LEU A 137 -13.57 2.05 1.54
N MET A 138 -13.42 1.10 2.46
CA MET A 138 -12.17 0.86 3.17
C MET A 138 -11.27 -0.06 2.34
N MET A 139 -10.14 0.46 1.86
CA MET A 139 -9.14 -0.35 1.15
C MET A 139 -8.02 -0.74 2.10
N THR A 140 -7.68 -2.04 2.15
CA THR A 140 -6.52 -2.53 2.90
C THR A 140 -5.35 -2.85 1.95
N TYR A 141 -4.11 -2.79 2.46
CA TYR A 141 -2.94 -3.21 1.67
C TYR A 141 -3.04 -4.63 1.09
N PRO A 142 -3.51 -5.65 1.86
CA PRO A 142 -3.75 -6.98 1.29
C PRO A 142 -4.68 -6.98 0.07
N ASP A 143 -5.74 -6.17 0.07
CA ASP A 143 -6.69 -6.12 -1.05
C ASP A 143 -6.02 -5.59 -2.32
N VAL A 144 -5.32 -4.46 -2.22
CA VAL A 144 -4.61 -3.88 -3.37
C VAL A 144 -3.45 -4.76 -3.84
N ARG A 145 -2.75 -5.45 -2.92
CA ARG A 145 -1.73 -6.44 -3.28
C ARG A 145 -2.33 -7.57 -4.10
N LEU A 146 -3.48 -8.11 -3.69
CA LEU A 146 -4.15 -9.16 -4.43
C LEU A 146 -4.61 -8.68 -5.81
N ILE A 147 -5.14 -7.46 -5.92
CA ILE A 147 -5.49 -6.88 -7.23
C ILE A 147 -4.27 -6.83 -8.14
N MET A 148 -3.13 -6.38 -7.61
CA MET A 148 -1.88 -6.33 -8.38
C MET A 148 -1.31 -7.71 -8.66
N ASN A 149 -1.42 -8.69 -7.75
CA ASN A 149 -1.04 -10.08 -8.01
C ASN A 149 -1.85 -10.67 -9.17
N ARG A 150 -3.15 -10.35 -9.26
CA ARG A 150 -3.99 -10.74 -10.40
C ARG A 150 -3.48 -10.14 -11.71
N HIS A 151 -3.09 -8.87 -11.70
CA HIS A 151 -2.52 -8.18 -12.88
C HIS A 151 -1.23 -8.84 -13.36
N PHE A 152 -0.29 -9.14 -12.46
CA PHE A 152 1.02 -9.68 -12.83
C PHE A 152 1.02 -11.19 -13.11
N ASN A 153 0.23 -11.96 -12.37
CA ASN A 153 0.29 -13.44 -12.39
C ASN A 153 -0.97 -14.08 -12.98
N GLY A 154 -1.97 -13.29 -13.37
CA GLY A 154 -3.21 -13.74 -14.01
C GLY A 154 -4.41 -13.93 -13.07
N PRO A 155 -5.60 -14.22 -13.63
CA PRO A 155 -6.90 -14.13 -12.93
C PRO A 155 -7.02 -14.91 -11.62
N THR A 156 -6.32 -16.03 -11.49
CA THR A 156 -6.36 -16.90 -10.31
C THR A 156 -5.63 -16.33 -9.10
N HIS A 157 -4.67 -15.42 -9.30
CA HIS A 157 -3.75 -14.95 -8.26
C HIS A 157 -4.26 -13.77 -7.43
N GLY A 158 -5.52 -13.37 -7.59
CA GLY A 158 -6.01 -12.23 -6.81
C GLY A 158 -7.47 -11.84 -6.99
N LEU A 159 -7.77 -10.62 -6.59
CA LEU A 159 -9.08 -9.98 -6.67
C LEU A 159 -9.24 -9.25 -8.00
N SER A 160 -10.48 -9.12 -8.49
CA SER A 160 -10.73 -8.29 -9.68
C SER A 160 -10.44 -6.83 -9.38
N LEU A 161 -9.96 -6.08 -10.37
CA LEU A 161 -9.83 -4.63 -10.28
C LEU A 161 -11.18 -3.96 -9.96
N ASP A 162 -12.28 -4.55 -10.47
CA ASP A 162 -13.64 -4.07 -10.23
C ASP A 162 -14.06 -4.07 -8.76
N THR A 163 -13.33 -4.78 -7.88
CA THR A 163 -13.55 -4.71 -6.43
C THR A 163 -13.34 -3.31 -5.86
N LEU A 164 -12.59 -2.45 -6.56
CA LEU A 164 -12.39 -1.04 -6.19
C LEU A 164 -13.37 -0.09 -6.87
N ASN A 165 -14.20 -0.58 -7.79
CA ASN A 165 -15.24 0.21 -8.42
C ASN A 165 -16.44 0.27 -7.48
N TYR A 166 -16.80 1.48 -7.07
CA TYR A 166 -17.93 1.70 -6.19
C TYR A 166 -18.91 2.64 -6.87
N HIS A 167 -20.17 2.23 -6.89
CA HIS A 167 -21.28 3.06 -7.34
C HIS A 167 -22.22 3.26 -6.16
N GLY A 168 -21.87 4.20 -5.29
CA GLY A 168 -22.63 4.47 -4.09
C GLY A 168 -24.05 4.93 -4.39
N ASP A 169 -24.93 4.59 -3.45
CA ASP A 169 -26.29 5.12 -3.39
C ASP A 169 -26.27 6.63 -3.15
N ILE A 170 -27.37 7.29 -3.55
CA ILE A 170 -27.56 8.70 -3.24
C ILE A 170 -28.02 8.78 -1.78
N PHE A 171 -27.15 9.27 -0.91
CA PHE A 171 -27.52 9.63 0.45
C PHE A 171 -28.37 10.90 0.41
N ARG A 172 -29.49 10.89 1.13
CA ARG A 172 -30.42 12.04 1.22
C ARG A 172 -30.48 12.51 2.67
N TYR A 173 -30.30 13.80 2.87
CA TYR A 173 -30.44 14.43 4.16
C TYR A 173 -31.87 14.93 4.38
N GLU A 174 -32.23 15.18 5.63
CA GLU A 174 -33.60 15.58 6.04
C GLU A 174 -34.07 16.89 5.41
N ASP A 175 -33.16 17.82 5.15
CA ASP A 175 -33.44 19.10 4.50
C ASP A 175 -33.54 19.02 2.97
N GLY A 176 -33.41 17.81 2.40
CA GLY A 176 -33.44 17.55 0.97
C GLY A 176 -32.07 17.50 0.31
N GLY A 177 -30.98 17.88 0.98
CA GLY A 177 -29.62 17.75 0.45
C GLY A 177 -29.30 16.32 0.01
N THR A 178 -28.35 16.16 -0.91
CA THR A 178 -27.92 14.84 -1.38
C THR A 178 -26.41 14.74 -1.49
N GLU A 179 -25.88 13.56 -1.18
CA GLU A 179 -24.47 13.21 -1.37
C GLU A 179 -24.37 11.88 -2.14
N ARG A 180 -23.39 11.78 -3.04
CA ARG A 180 -23.08 10.52 -3.72
C ARG A 180 -21.58 10.36 -3.91
N TRP A 181 -21.09 9.17 -3.58
CA TRP A 181 -19.73 8.73 -3.88
C TRP A 181 -19.70 7.73 -5.03
N THR A 182 -18.72 7.87 -5.90
CA THR A 182 -18.36 6.84 -6.89
C THR A 182 -16.85 6.69 -6.97
N SER A 183 -16.37 5.51 -7.33
CA SER A 183 -14.96 5.24 -7.56
C SER A 183 -14.74 4.33 -8.76
N PHE A 184 -13.61 4.53 -9.41
CA PHE A 184 -13.13 3.71 -10.51
C PHE A 184 -11.65 3.44 -10.32
N ALA A 185 -11.20 2.22 -10.62
CA ALA A 185 -9.80 1.87 -10.58
C ALA A 185 -9.26 1.51 -11.96
N ARG A 186 -7.97 1.78 -12.17
CA ARG A 186 -7.22 1.45 -13.38
C ARG A 186 -5.80 1.05 -13.02
N ILE A 187 -5.20 0.21 -13.84
CA ILE A 187 -3.77 -0.09 -13.78
C ILE A 187 -3.12 0.56 -14.98
N ILE A 188 -2.13 1.43 -14.74
CA ILE A 188 -1.41 2.18 -15.78
C ILE A 188 0.07 1.96 -15.54
N GLN A 189 0.76 1.36 -16.52
CA GLN A 189 2.20 1.06 -16.43
C GLN A 189 2.56 0.34 -15.12
N ASP A 190 1.84 -0.75 -14.83
CA ASP A 190 2.07 -1.61 -13.65
C ASP A 190 1.87 -0.92 -12.28
N GLU A 191 1.19 0.22 -12.26
CA GLU A 191 0.83 0.94 -11.05
C GLU A 191 -0.69 1.06 -10.92
N LEU A 192 -1.18 0.93 -9.68
CA LEU A 192 -2.59 1.07 -9.36
C LEU A 192 -2.99 2.54 -9.22
N PHE A 193 -4.06 2.91 -9.90
CA PHE A 193 -4.71 4.20 -9.77
C PHE A 193 -6.16 4.05 -9.35
N VAL A 194 -6.63 5.01 -8.55
CA VAL A 194 -8.02 5.11 -8.12
C VAL A 194 -8.51 6.53 -8.35
N GLN A 195 -9.62 6.68 -9.05
CA GLN A 195 -10.35 7.92 -9.20
C GLN A 195 -11.62 7.86 -8.39
N ARG A 196 -11.95 8.94 -7.68
CA ARG A 196 -13.16 9.05 -6.86
C ARG A 196 -13.90 10.32 -7.22
N THR A 197 -15.22 10.27 -7.22
CA THR A 197 -16.08 11.44 -7.38
C THR A 197 -17.02 11.53 -6.20
N LEU A 198 -16.99 12.68 -5.54
CA LEU A 198 -18.00 13.14 -4.60
C LEU A 198 -18.88 14.17 -5.30
N ALA A 199 -20.18 13.91 -5.33
CA ALA A 199 -21.18 14.87 -5.78
C ALA A 199 -22.11 15.22 -4.62
N ILE A 200 -22.13 16.50 -4.25
CA ILE A 200 -22.99 17.06 -3.22
C ILE A 200 -23.95 18.06 -3.86
N TRP A 201 -25.22 17.97 -3.51
CA TRP A 201 -26.21 19.00 -3.73
C TRP A 201 -26.81 19.44 -2.41
N HIS A 202 -26.94 20.75 -2.22
CA HIS A 202 -27.53 21.32 -1.04
C HIS A 202 -28.61 22.36 -1.43
N PRO A 203 -29.85 22.24 -0.94
CA PRO A 203 -30.90 23.22 -1.22
C PRO A 203 -30.67 24.55 -0.50
N GLY A 204 -30.98 25.66 -1.16
CA GLY A 204 -30.92 26.98 -0.53
C GLY A 204 -29.51 27.52 -0.28
N ASP A 205 -29.45 28.71 0.29
CA ASP A 205 -28.22 29.48 0.51
C ASP A 205 -27.75 29.33 1.97
N LEU A 206 -27.16 28.18 2.28
CA LEU A 206 -26.45 28.04 3.56
C LEU A 206 -25.15 28.83 3.51
N GLY A 207 -24.80 29.40 4.66
CA GLY A 207 -23.46 29.95 4.87
C GLY A 207 -22.39 28.88 4.64
N VAL A 208 -21.26 29.28 4.04
CA VAL A 208 -20.13 28.40 3.71
C VAL A 208 -19.70 27.53 4.89
N GLN A 209 -19.64 28.11 6.09
CA GLN A 209 -19.21 27.39 7.29
C GLN A 209 -20.18 26.27 7.66
N GLU A 210 -21.48 26.50 7.52
CA GLU A 210 -22.50 25.48 7.80
C GLU A 210 -22.44 24.36 6.76
N LEU A 211 -22.20 24.71 5.50
CA LEU A 211 -21.98 23.73 4.45
C LEU A 211 -20.69 22.91 4.68
N LEU A 212 -19.58 23.53 5.09
CA LEU A 212 -18.30 22.84 5.34
C LEU A 212 -18.28 22.02 6.64
N ASP A 213 -18.96 22.49 7.68
CA ASP A 213 -19.14 21.75 8.92
C ASP A 213 -20.01 20.53 8.69
N ARG A 214 -21.01 20.65 7.82
CA ARG A 214 -21.87 19.55 7.44
C ARG A 214 -21.19 18.53 6.53
N PHE A 215 -20.46 18.99 5.53
CA PHE A 215 -19.80 18.13 4.54
C PHE A 215 -18.29 18.10 4.78
N SER A 216 -17.88 17.36 5.82
CA SER A 216 -16.47 17.02 6.05
C SER A 216 -16.09 15.80 5.20
N PHE A 217 -15.31 16.02 4.14
CA PHE A 217 -14.85 14.96 3.25
C PHE A 217 -13.33 15.06 2.99
N PRO A 218 -12.60 13.93 3.05
CA PRO A 218 -11.19 13.90 2.70
C PRO A 218 -11.01 13.74 1.18
N ILE A 219 -10.02 14.43 0.63
CA ILE A 219 -9.49 14.18 -0.72
C ILE A 219 -8.39 13.11 -0.65
N CYS A 220 -7.59 13.19 0.39
CA CYS A 220 -6.64 12.19 0.86
C CYS A 220 -6.42 12.40 2.37
N LEU A 221 -5.55 11.62 3.00
CA LEU A 221 -5.21 11.81 4.43
C LEU A 221 -4.65 13.21 4.73
N HIS A 222 -4.12 13.92 3.73
CA HIS A 222 -3.46 15.22 3.90
C HIS A 222 -4.31 16.44 3.52
N ILE A 223 -5.35 16.27 2.69
CA ILE A 223 -6.21 17.34 2.20
C ILE A 223 -7.66 17.01 2.55
N SER A 224 -8.33 17.94 3.23
CA SER A 224 -9.72 17.82 3.67
C SER A 224 -10.52 19.08 3.33
N SER A 225 -11.85 18.96 3.23
CA SER A 225 -12.76 20.10 3.10
C SER A 225 -12.80 20.99 4.36
N ASN A 226 -12.47 20.43 5.53
CA ASN A 226 -12.49 21.13 6.82
C ASN A 226 -11.23 20.80 7.65
N THR A 227 -10.73 21.79 8.38
CA THR A 227 -9.56 21.70 9.30
C THR A 227 -9.92 21.50 10.75
N LYS A 228 -11.20 21.45 11.13
CA LYS A 228 -11.61 21.12 12.50
C LYS A 228 -11.01 19.77 12.88
N ARG A 229 -9.92 19.82 13.65
CA ARG A 229 -9.35 18.67 14.34
C ARG A 229 -10.42 18.25 15.34
N TYR A 230 -11.02 17.08 15.12
CA TYR A 230 -11.77 16.47 16.20
C TYR A 230 -10.74 16.14 17.29
N GLU A 231 -10.98 16.65 18.50
CA GLU A 231 -10.10 16.44 19.66
C GLU A 231 -10.05 14.96 20.09
N ASP A 232 -11.01 14.16 19.61
CA ASP A 232 -10.96 12.70 19.72
C ASP A 232 -9.85 12.16 18.82
N GLY A 233 -8.77 11.71 19.45
CA GLY A 233 -7.49 11.25 18.89
C GLY A 233 -7.51 10.07 17.90
N TYR A 234 -8.61 9.87 17.18
CA TYR A 234 -8.73 8.93 16.07
C TYR A 234 -8.75 9.67 14.73
N ALA A 235 -7.53 9.86 14.18
CA ALA A 235 -7.24 10.07 12.76
C ALA A 235 -8.10 11.10 11.99
N ARG A 236 -7.86 12.40 12.20
CA ARG A 236 -8.22 13.44 11.22
C ARG A 236 -7.14 14.51 11.15
N ILE A 237 -6.14 14.34 10.28
CA ILE A 237 -5.14 15.39 10.04
C ILE A 237 -5.08 15.73 8.55
N GLY A 238 -6.17 16.33 8.05
CA GLY A 238 -6.06 17.19 6.87
C GLY A 238 -5.10 18.33 7.21
N LEU A 239 -3.82 18.17 6.87
CA LEU A 239 -2.78 19.18 7.03
C LEU A 239 -3.08 20.44 6.22
N TYR A 240 -3.83 20.28 5.14
CA TYR A 240 -4.25 21.36 4.28
C TYR A 240 -5.77 21.33 4.05
N THR A 241 -6.36 22.52 4.00
CA THR A 241 -7.74 22.72 3.53
C THR A 241 -7.76 22.93 2.03
N LEU A 242 -8.88 22.59 1.39
CA LEU A 242 -9.15 23.00 0.01
C LEU A 242 -9.16 24.54 -0.11
N PRO A 243 -8.21 25.15 -0.86
CA PRO A 243 -8.15 26.61 -1.01
C PRO A 243 -9.44 27.18 -1.60
N GLU A 244 -10.06 26.43 -2.52
CA GLU A 244 -11.32 26.79 -3.17
C GLU A 244 -12.49 26.86 -2.19
N LEU A 245 -12.38 26.25 -1.01
CA LEU A 245 -13.40 26.31 0.04
C LEU A 245 -13.06 27.34 1.12
N VAL A 246 -11.78 27.59 1.39
CA VAL A 246 -11.34 28.65 2.31
C VAL A 246 -11.64 30.03 1.75
N GLU A 247 -11.41 30.25 0.46
CA GLU A 247 -11.71 31.52 -0.22
C GLU A 247 -13.21 31.87 -0.23
N LEU A 248 -14.09 30.89 -0.06
CA LEU A 248 -15.53 31.10 0.05
C LEU A 248 -15.92 31.84 1.34
N SER A 249 -15.11 31.76 2.41
CA SER A 249 -15.38 32.44 3.67
C SER A 249 -15.44 33.98 3.58
N GLY A 250 -14.92 34.56 2.48
CA GLY A 250 -15.02 35.99 2.16
C GLY A 250 -16.12 36.37 1.15
N GLY A 251 -16.94 35.40 0.71
CA GLY A 251 -17.99 35.54 -0.30
C GLY A 251 -17.99 34.38 -1.28
N PHE A 252 -19.16 33.76 -1.53
CA PHE A 252 -19.25 32.55 -2.35
C PHE A 252 -18.90 32.83 -3.82
N LYS A 253 -17.76 32.31 -4.30
CA LYS A 253 -17.36 32.34 -5.71
C LYS A 253 -17.65 30.99 -6.33
N SER A 254 -18.24 30.99 -7.53
CA SER A 254 -18.34 29.77 -8.33
C SER A 254 -16.97 29.42 -8.90
N TYR A 255 -16.59 28.15 -8.81
CA TYR A 255 -15.37 27.59 -9.38
C TYR A 255 -15.76 26.53 -10.41
N ASP A 256 -15.17 26.61 -11.60
CA ASP A 256 -15.37 25.62 -12.65
C ASP A 256 -14.07 24.84 -12.88
N GLY A 257 -14.01 23.62 -12.35
CA GLY A 257 -12.91 22.69 -12.58
C GLY A 257 -11.54 23.15 -12.05
N SER A 258 -11.49 23.83 -10.89
CA SER A 258 -10.20 24.21 -10.27
C SER A 258 -9.36 22.96 -10.02
N LEU A 259 -8.08 23.00 -10.39
CA LEU A 259 -7.16 21.87 -10.32
C LEU A 259 -6.14 22.06 -9.19
N GLY A 260 -6.14 21.11 -8.26
CA GLY A 260 -5.21 21.10 -7.14
C GLY A 260 -4.46 19.77 -6.99
N SER A 261 -3.36 19.83 -6.25
CA SER A 261 -2.49 18.69 -5.99
C SER A 261 -2.07 18.65 -4.52
N CYS A 262 -2.04 17.44 -3.96
CA CYS A 262 -1.42 17.21 -2.68
C CYS A 262 0.10 17.37 -2.78
N PRO A 263 0.74 18.18 -1.92
CA PRO A 263 2.19 18.30 -1.93
C PRO A 263 2.89 17.09 -1.32
N ILE A 264 2.18 16.24 -0.56
CA ILE A 264 2.75 15.11 0.17
C ILE A 264 2.56 13.79 -0.60
N CYS A 265 1.31 13.40 -0.86
CA CYS A 265 0.97 12.13 -1.52
C CYS A 265 0.63 12.30 -3.00
N PHE A 266 0.54 11.18 -3.71
CA PHE A 266 0.22 11.09 -5.15
C PHE A 266 -1.27 11.25 -5.43
N THR A 267 -1.84 12.35 -4.94
CA THR A 267 -3.23 12.74 -5.16
C THR A 267 -3.33 14.06 -5.90
N ASP A 268 -4.01 14.06 -7.04
CA ASP A 268 -4.52 15.25 -7.71
C ASP A 268 -6.03 15.32 -7.55
N TYR A 269 -6.62 16.50 -7.68
CA TYR A 269 -8.06 16.65 -7.70
C TYR A 269 -8.53 17.76 -8.64
N SER A 270 -9.79 17.70 -9.02
CA SER A 270 -10.54 18.80 -9.60
C SER A 270 -11.77 19.09 -8.76
N ILE A 271 -12.08 20.36 -8.53
CA ILE A 271 -13.26 20.79 -7.78
C ILE A 271 -14.08 21.79 -8.59
N THR A 272 -15.39 21.55 -8.63
CA THR A 272 -16.38 22.44 -9.24
C THR A 272 -17.40 22.80 -8.18
N VAL A 273 -17.61 24.11 -7.96
CA VAL A 273 -18.57 24.67 -7.02
C VAL A 273 -19.44 25.65 -7.78
N ARG A 274 -20.74 25.38 -7.86
CA ARG A 274 -21.68 26.21 -8.65
C ARG A 274 -23.00 26.38 -7.93
N TRP A 275 -23.61 27.55 -8.12
CA TRP A 275 -24.98 27.80 -7.70
C TRP A 275 -25.97 27.38 -8.78
N GLY A 276 -27.00 26.63 -8.41
CA GLY A 276 -28.12 26.32 -9.29
C GLY A 276 -29.02 27.53 -9.48
N THR A 277 -29.09 28.08 -10.70
CA THR A 277 -29.81 29.33 -11.01
C THR A 277 -31.27 29.15 -11.44
N HIS A 278 -31.75 27.91 -11.60
CA HIS A 278 -33.09 27.62 -12.14
C HIS A 278 -33.98 26.82 -11.14
N GLN A 279 -34.68 25.77 -11.58
CA GLN A 279 -35.69 25.01 -10.82
C GLN A 279 -35.16 24.31 -9.55
N ARG A 280 -33.85 24.38 -9.27
CA ARG A 280 -33.20 23.87 -8.06
C ARG A 280 -32.19 24.89 -7.56
N GLN A 281 -32.67 25.89 -6.83
CA GLN A 281 -31.81 26.83 -6.12
C GLN A 281 -31.03 26.12 -5.03
N GLY A 282 -29.71 26.21 -5.07
CA GLY A 282 -28.83 25.52 -4.13
C GLY A 282 -27.41 25.32 -4.65
N TRP A 283 -26.53 24.89 -3.76
CA TRP A 283 -25.14 24.63 -4.05
C TRP A 283 -24.93 23.24 -4.65
N HIS A 284 -24.12 23.16 -5.70
CA HIS A 284 -23.63 21.91 -6.27
C HIS A 284 -22.11 21.90 -6.17
N ILE A 285 -21.58 20.91 -5.46
CA ILE A 285 -20.15 20.70 -5.27
C ILE A 285 -19.80 19.33 -5.84
N GLU A 286 -18.92 19.32 -6.83
CA GLU A 286 -18.35 18.11 -7.36
C GLU A 286 -16.85 18.12 -7.11
N VAL A 287 -16.35 17.05 -6.48
CA VAL A 287 -14.92 16.86 -6.28
C VAL A 287 -14.50 15.54 -6.85
N VAL A 288 -13.52 15.58 -7.74
CA VAL A 288 -12.95 14.42 -8.39
C VAL A 288 -11.51 14.27 -7.96
N SER A 289 -11.16 13.21 -7.23
CA SER A 289 -9.78 12.95 -6.83
C SER A 289 -9.18 11.80 -7.65
N TYR A 290 -7.88 11.87 -7.89
CA TYR A 290 -7.09 10.91 -8.65
C TYR A 290 -5.88 10.53 -7.81
N GLN A 291 -5.77 9.26 -7.44
CA GLN A 291 -4.75 8.74 -6.55
C GLN A 291 -3.91 7.70 -7.27
N GLN A 292 -2.58 7.81 -7.18
CA GLN A 292 -1.64 6.79 -7.63
C GLN A 292 -1.05 6.07 -6.41
N LEU A 293 -1.38 4.79 -6.27
CA LEU A 293 -1.03 3.98 -5.10
C LEU A 293 0.29 3.21 -5.26
N GLY A 294 0.88 3.27 -6.45
CA GLY A 294 2.16 2.63 -6.78
C GLY A 294 1.98 1.19 -7.25
N SER A 295 3.04 0.40 -7.12
CA SER A 295 3.07 -1.00 -7.58
C SER A 295 2.27 -1.94 -6.67
N CYS A 296 2.03 -1.51 -5.43
CA CYS A 296 1.46 -2.29 -4.33
C CYS A 296 2.14 -3.65 -4.10
N ARG A 297 3.41 -3.82 -4.54
CA ARG A 297 4.21 -5.04 -4.35
C ARG A 297 4.89 -5.12 -2.99
N SER A 298 4.92 -4.03 -2.26
CA SER A 298 5.37 -3.99 -0.88
C SER A 298 4.52 -2.95 -0.13
N PRO A 299 4.14 -3.20 1.13
CA PRO A 299 3.52 -2.17 1.95
C PRO A 299 4.48 -1.01 2.23
N TYR A 300 5.77 -1.23 2.00
CA TYR A 300 6.82 -0.23 2.11
C TYR A 300 7.00 0.60 0.84
N ASP A 301 6.21 0.38 -0.21
CA ASP A 301 6.17 1.26 -1.38
C ASP A 301 5.82 2.67 -0.90
N TRP A 302 6.73 3.61 -1.13
CA TRP A 302 6.60 4.98 -0.65
C TRP A 302 5.35 5.69 -1.15
N LYS A 303 4.83 5.36 -2.35
CA LYS A 303 3.57 5.94 -2.86
C LYS A 303 2.39 5.45 -2.04
N TRP A 304 2.37 4.16 -1.73
CA TRP A 304 1.38 3.56 -0.86
C TRP A 304 1.45 4.12 0.55
N ARG A 305 2.64 4.19 1.15
CA ARG A 305 2.83 4.73 2.51
C ARG A 305 2.40 6.18 2.61
N LEU A 306 2.77 7.02 1.65
CA LEU A 306 2.30 8.41 1.61
C LEU A 306 0.77 8.50 1.41
N ALA A 307 0.12 7.49 0.83
CA ALA A 307 -1.33 7.51 0.71
C ALA A 307 -2.02 7.05 2.00
N ALA A 308 -1.52 5.98 2.62
CA ALA A 308 -2.19 5.22 3.68
C ALA A 308 -1.70 5.50 5.12
N GLU A 309 -0.55 6.17 5.28
CA GLU A 309 0.01 6.54 6.57
C GLU A 309 0.24 8.05 6.63
N ASP A 310 0.14 8.62 7.83
CA ASP A 310 0.71 9.96 8.13
C ASP A 310 2.24 9.86 8.25
N CYS A 311 2.88 9.28 7.23
CA CYS A 311 4.30 9.00 7.22
C CYS A 311 5.06 10.24 6.75
N THR A 312 5.67 10.96 7.69
CA THR A 312 6.51 12.13 7.43
C THR A 312 7.94 11.80 6.98
N TRP A 313 8.29 10.50 6.94
CA TRP A 313 9.64 10.00 6.65
C TRP A 313 9.95 9.80 5.16
N ASN A 314 8.92 9.79 4.33
CA ASN A 314 9.10 9.68 2.88
C ASN A 314 9.22 11.07 2.25
N GLU A 315 9.99 11.14 1.16
CA GLU A 315 10.13 12.38 0.42
C GLU A 315 8.75 12.81 -0.14
N PRO A 316 8.30 14.05 0.13
CA PRO A 316 6.99 14.49 -0.32
C PRO A 316 6.95 14.56 -1.85
N ARG A 317 5.81 14.20 -2.43
CA ARG A 317 5.57 14.22 -3.88
C ARG A 317 6.02 15.52 -4.54
N CYS A 318 5.80 16.68 -3.89
CA CYS A 318 6.10 17.99 -4.49
C CYS A 318 7.56 18.19 -4.90
N ARG A 319 8.47 17.32 -4.46
CA ARG A 319 9.89 17.34 -4.83
C ARG A 319 10.25 16.39 -5.96
N THR A 320 9.39 15.42 -6.26
CA THR A 320 9.63 14.40 -7.27
C THR A 320 8.74 14.54 -8.49
N GLN A 321 7.59 15.20 -8.36
CA GLN A 321 6.63 15.35 -9.44
C GLN A 321 6.08 16.77 -9.55
N LYS A 322 5.56 17.10 -10.73
CA LYS A 322 4.79 18.31 -10.97
C LYS A 322 3.33 18.11 -10.49
N PRO A 323 2.65 19.18 -10.03
CA PRO A 323 1.22 19.10 -9.75
C PRO A 323 0.46 18.74 -11.03
N GLY A 324 -0.66 18.00 -10.91
CA GLY A 324 -1.49 17.58 -12.04
C GLY A 324 -1.06 16.30 -12.76
N LEU A 325 0.14 15.78 -12.47
CA LEU A 325 0.70 14.63 -13.20
C LEU A 325 -0.09 13.33 -13.01
N VAL A 326 -0.64 13.08 -11.82
CA VAL A 326 -1.44 11.87 -11.54
C VAL A 326 -2.75 11.92 -12.32
N ARG A 327 -3.44 13.07 -12.30
CA ARG A 327 -4.64 13.29 -13.12
C ARG A 327 -4.33 13.18 -14.61
N GLN A 328 -3.23 13.78 -15.08
CA GLN A 328 -2.82 13.68 -16.48
C GLN A 328 -2.63 12.22 -16.90
N ARG A 329 -1.90 11.42 -16.12
CA ARG A 329 -1.69 9.99 -16.42
C ARG A 329 -3.00 9.21 -16.42
N TRP A 330 -3.92 9.54 -15.51
CA TRP A 330 -5.26 8.93 -15.48
C TRP A 330 -6.06 9.21 -16.76
N MET A 331 -6.09 10.48 -17.18
CA MET A 331 -6.86 10.92 -18.34
C MET A 331 -6.24 10.47 -19.65
N TRP A 332 -4.91 10.48 -19.73
CA TRP A 332 -4.17 10.18 -20.96
C TRP A 332 -2.92 9.34 -20.70
N PRO A 333 -3.07 8.01 -20.51
CA PRO A 333 -1.96 7.11 -20.16
C PRO A 333 -0.77 7.11 -21.13
N GLY A 334 -0.98 7.51 -22.40
CA GLY A 334 0.07 7.56 -23.44
C GLY A 334 0.46 8.97 -23.91
N GLY A 335 0.14 10.02 -23.16
CA GLY A 335 0.07 11.40 -23.68
C GLY A 335 1.21 12.32 -23.23
N PHE A 336 1.57 13.26 -24.12
CA PHE A 336 2.58 14.30 -23.91
C PHE A 336 1.97 15.66 -23.49
N ILE A 337 0.76 15.67 -22.94
CA ILE A 337 0.11 16.91 -22.45
C ILE A 337 0.90 17.41 -21.23
N GLN A 338 1.02 18.72 -21.05
CA GLN A 338 1.64 19.23 -19.83
C GLN A 338 0.69 19.06 -18.64
N PRO A 339 1.19 18.62 -17.47
CA PRO A 339 0.35 18.50 -16.28
C PRO A 339 -0.08 19.90 -15.80
N GLU A 340 -1.36 20.04 -15.51
CA GLU A 340 -1.99 21.28 -15.04
C GLU A 340 -2.40 21.18 -13.57
N GLY A 341 -2.25 22.27 -12.83
CA GLY A 341 -2.71 22.38 -11.44
C GLY A 341 -1.71 23.08 -10.55
N LYS A 342 -2.07 23.24 -9.28
CA LYS A 342 -1.23 23.88 -8.26
C LYS A 342 -1.17 23.01 -7.01
N TYR A 343 -0.03 23.02 -6.32
CA TYR A 343 0.02 22.44 -4.98
C TYR A 343 -0.79 23.29 -4.00
N VAL A 344 -1.61 22.63 -3.19
CA VAL A 344 -2.45 23.27 -2.15
C VAL A 344 -1.60 23.91 -1.04
N GLY A 345 -0.32 23.56 -0.94
CA GLY A 345 0.60 24.16 0.02
C GLY A 345 2.04 23.73 -0.22
N LYS A 346 2.91 24.01 0.75
CA LYS A 346 4.31 23.57 0.75
C LYS A 346 4.49 22.42 1.75
N ALA A 347 4.95 21.26 1.29
CA ALA A 347 5.36 20.18 2.19
C ALA A 347 6.74 20.48 2.77
N ARG A 348 6.90 20.31 4.09
CA ARG A 348 8.20 20.39 4.76
C ARG A 348 8.85 19.02 4.76
N ARG A 349 10.15 18.95 4.45
CA ARG A 349 10.94 17.74 4.61
C ARG A 349 11.30 17.60 6.09
N GLN A 350 11.03 16.44 6.68
CA GLN A 350 11.59 16.15 7.99
C GLN A 350 13.06 15.72 7.85
N PRO A 351 13.94 16.10 8.80
CA PRO A 351 15.31 15.60 8.84
C PRO A 351 15.32 14.06 8.79
N GLY A 352 16.15 13.47 7.90
CA GLY A 352 16.19 12.02 7.70
C GLY A 352 15.21 11.45 6.65
N SER A 353 14.34 12.29 6.05
CA SER A 353 13.49 11.86 4.93
C SER A 353 14.33 11.39 3.75
N LEU A 354 14.06 10.18 3.27
CA LEU A 354 14.78 9.54 2.18
C LEU A 354 13.77 8.98 1.17
N LEU A 355 14.04 9.16 -0.12
CA LEU A 355 13.23 8.57 -1.19
C LEU A 355 13.26 7.05 -1.08
N GLY A 356 12.08 6.44 -0.88
CA GLY A 356 11.96 4.97 -0.87
C GLY A 356 12.74 4.29 0.26
N SER A 357 12.99 4.98 1.38
CA SER A 357 13.69 4.39 2.51
C SER A 357 12.91 3.20 3.07
N ARG A 358 13.51 2.01 2.95
CA ARG A 358 13.11 0.79 3.64
C ARG A 358 13.45 0.83 5.15
N ARG A 359 13.72 2.01 5.74
CA ARG A 359 14.01 2.09 7.18
C ARG A 359 12.83 1.52 7.97
N CYS A 360 13.23 0.86 9.05
CA CYS A 360 12.42 0.16 10.04
C CYS A 360 10.96 0.65 10.11
N PRO A 361 9.96 -0.25 9.97
CA PRO A 361 8.54 0.08 10.08
C PRO A 361 8.15 0.80 11.38
N TRP A 362 9.02 0.77 12.39
CA TRP A 362 8.78 1.18 13.76
C TRP A 362 9.10 2.67 14.04
N GLY A 363 9.66 3.42 13.09
CA GLY A 363 9.90 4.87 13.26
C GLY A 363 10.61 5.23 14.57
N LEU A 364 10.24 6.37 15.20
CA LEU A 364 10.82 6.82 16.49
C LEU A 364 10.65 5.85 17.68
N SER A 365 9.82 4.79 17.57
CA SER A 365 9.73 3.75 18.59
C SER A 365 10.87 2.71 18.51
N CYS A 366 11.69 2.80 17.46
CA CYS A 366 12.81 1.90 17.16
C CYS A 366 14.05 2.08 18.06
N GLU A 367 14.10 3.12 18.91
CA GLU A 367 15.25 3.34 19.82
C GLU A 367 15.37 2.28 20.94
N TYR A 368 14.38 1.39 21.09
CA TYR A 368 14.26 0.51 22.26
C TYR A 368 14.51 -0.99 22.01
N GLU A 369 14.78 -1.45 20.78
CA GLU A 369 15.01 -2.87 20.46
C GLU A 369 16.46 -3.11 19.95
N PRO A 370 17.25 -4.03 20.55
CA PRO A 370 18.66 -4.27 20.21
C PRO A 370 18.91 -4.68 18.76
N GLU A 371 17.95 -5.38 18.15
CA GLU A 371 18.01 -5.97 16.80
C GLU A 371 18.06 -4.90 15.69
N CYS A 372 17.71 -3.65 16.00
CA CYS A 372 17.78 -2.52 15.05
C CYS A 372 19.08 -1.70 15.14
N LYS A 373 19.95 -1.93 16.14
CA LYS A 373 21.23 -1.20 16.29
C LYS A 373 22.21 -1.49 15.16
N GLU A 374 22.19 -2.71 14.61
CA GLU A 374 23.08 -3.09 13.51
C GLU A 374 22.78 -2.34 12.20
N HIS A 375 21.55 -1.86 12.01
CA HIS A 375 21.19 -1.01 10.86
C HIS A 375 21.63 0.46 11.00
N TYR A 376 21.87 0.94 12.23
CA TYR A 376 22.25 2.33 12.52
C TYR A 376 23.74 2.54 12.83
N ALA A 377 24.52 1.48 13.04
CA ALA A 377 25.97 1.56 13.30
C ALA A 377 26.79 2.21 12.16
N ALA A 378 26.17 2.51 11.01
CA ALA A 378 26.80 3.24 9.90
C ALA A 378 26.65 4.78 9.98
N GLU A 379 25.90 5.35 10.93
CA GLU A 379 25.63 6.80 11.04
C GLU A 379 26.12 7.43 12.37
N GLU A 380 27.09 6.83 13.08
CA GLU A 380 27.53 7.25 14.43
C GLU A 380 28.30 8.59 14.52
N ASN A 381 28.33 9.42 13.48
CA ASN A 381 29.12 10.67 13.49
C ASN A 381 28.34 11.99 13.50
N HIS A 382 27.00 12.01 13.63
CA HIS A 382 26.25 13.27 13.70
C HIS A 382 25.19 13.27 14.80
N GLN A 383 25.53 13.89 15.95
CA GLN A 383 24.59 14.18 17.03
C GLN A 383 23.54 15.23 16.59
N PRO A 384 22.23 15.00 16.79
CA PRO A 384 21.23 16.06 16.68
C PRO A 384 21.20 16.93 17.96
N PRO A 385 20.87 18.23 17.86
CA PRO A 385 20.88 19.15 18.99
C PRO A 385 19.73 18.86 19.96
N ALA A 386 20.07 18.85 21.25
CA ALA A 386 19.16 18.60 22.35
C ALA A 386 18.14 19.74 22.54
N GLY A 387 16.87 19.36 22.71
CA GLY A 387 15.85 20.23 23.29
C GLY A 387 14.64 20.44 22.38
N LEU A 388 13.66 19.54 22.49
CA LEU A 388 12.24 19.76 22.26
C LEU A 388 11.58 18.38 22.39
N PHE A 389 11.14 18.01 23.59
CA PHE A 389 10.08 17.01 23.91
C PHE A 389 10.24 16.59 25.40
N ARG A 390 9.82 17.48 26.30
CA ARG A 390 9.48 17.12 27.69
C ARG A 390 8.18 17.81 28.06
N SER A 391 7.08 17.06 27.99
CA SER A 391 5.77 17.24 28.65
C SER A 391 4.73 16.50 27.79
N HIS A 392 3.86 15.59 28.23
CA HIS A 392 3.42 15.06 29.52
C HIS A 392 2.95 13.62 29.27
N LEU A 393 3.46 12.63 30.01
CA LEU A 393 2.80 11.33 30.20
C LEU A 393 3.10 10.85 31.63
N THR A 394 2.33 11.34 32.60
CA THR A 394 2.23 10.72 33.92
C THR A 394 1.17 9.63 33.86
N TRP A 395 1.60 8.37 33.80
CA TRP A 395 0.72 7.21 33.96
C TRP A 395 0.61 6.87 35.45
N TRP A 396 -0.62 6.93 35.97
CA TRP A 396 -0.99 6.35 37.26
C TRP A 396 -0.99 4.81 37.13
N TYR A 397 -0.25 4.13 37.99
CA TYR A 397 -0.36 2.68 38.18
C TYR A 397 -1.36 2.39 39.31
N PRO A 398 -2.26 1.39 39.18
CA PRO A 398 -2.87 0.76 40.33
C PRO A 398 -1.87 -0.24 40.93
N THR A 399 -1.52 -0.05 42.20
CA THR A 399 -0.83 -1.05 43.02
C THR A 399 -1.83 -2.10 43.49
N GLU A 400 -1.60 -3.37 43.14
CA GLU A 400 -2.21 -4.51 43.83
C GLU A 400 -1.30 -4.94 45.00
N ALA A 401 -1.74 -4.63 46.22
CA ALA A 401 -1.71 -5.42 47.47
C ALA A 401 -1.98 -4.49 48.66
#